data_AF-A0A0N0LSF9-F1
#
_entry.id   AF-A0A0N0LSF9-F1
#
_cell.length_a   1.000
_cell.length_b   1.000
_cell.length_c   1.000
_cell.angle_alpha   90.00
_cell.angle_beta   90.00
_cell.angle_gamma   90.00
#
_symmetry.space_group_name_H-M   'P 1'
#
loop_
_entity.id
_entity.type
_entity.pdbx_description
1 polymer ?
#
loop_
_entity_poly.entity_id
_entity_poly.type
_entity_poly.pdbx_seq_one_letter_code
_entity_poly.pdbx_strand_id
1 'polypeptide(L)' 'MKITEAIVSILLALYGLSVMIMATYFNFLYANENGFLAWLFFGEIIATLKAIVWPYFIFIAG' A
#
# COMPACT_ATOMS: atom_id res chain seq x y z
N MET A 1 -3.56 -11.81 27.00
CA MET A 1 -2.78 -11.80 25.76
C MET A 1 -1.33 -12.15 26.09
N LYS A 2 -0.75 -13.13 25.42
CA LYS A 2 0.67 -13.46 25.57
C LYS A 2 1.51 -12.34 24.94
N ILE A 3 2.74 -12.12 25.42
CA ILE A 3 3.63 -11.09 24.87
C ILE A 3 3.83 -11.23 23.35
N THR A 4 3.90 -12.47 22.84
CA THR A 4 4.02 -12.77 21.42
C THR A 4 2.81 -12.27 20.62
N GLU A 5 1.60 -12.49 21.12
CA GLU A 5 0.36 -12.02 20.49
C GLU A 5 0.31 -10.49 20.46
N ALA A 6 0.78 -9.84 21.54
CA ALA A 6 0.88 -8.38 21.63
C ALA A 6 1.82 -7.80 20.56
N ILE A 7 3.02 -8.38 20.44
CA ILE A 7 4.03 -7.95 19.47
C ILE A 7 3.51 -8.11 18.05
N VAL A 8 2.95 -9.28 17.72
CA VAL A 8 2.38 -9.53 16.38
C VAL A 8 1.27 -8.53 16.07
N SER A 9 0.38 -8.27 17.02
CA SER A 9 -0.72 -7.32 16.82
C SER A 9 -0.23 -5.90 16.58
N ILE A 10 0.78 -5.45 17.33
CA ILE A 10 1.39 -4.12 17.14
C ILE A 10 2.05 -4.02 15.77
N LEU A 11 2.82 -5.04 15.37
CA LEU A 11 3.49 -5.05 14.06
C LEU A 11 2.48 -5.02 12.91
N LEU A 12 1.40 -5.80 12.99
CA LEU A 12 0.33 -5.80 11.99
C LEU A 12 -0.40 -4.45 11.94
N ALA A 13 -0.63 -3.81 13.09
CA ALA A 13 -1.25 -2.49 13.14
C ALA A 13 -0.36 -1.42 12.50
N LEU A 14 0.93 -1.40 12.84
CA LEU A 14 1.90 -0.48 12.23
C LEU A 14 2.04 -0.73 10.72
N TYR A 15 2.04 -2.00 10.31
CA TYR A 15 2.08 -2.35 8.89
C TYR A 15 0.81 -1.88 8.17
N GLY A 16 -0.37 -2.13 8.74
CA GLY A 16 -1.64 -1.67 8.19
C GLY A 16 -1.69 -0.15 8.04
N LEU A 17 -1.21 0.61 9.04
CA LEU A 17 -1.08 2.07 8.94
C LEU A 17 -0.13 2.48 7.80
N SER A 18 0.99 1.77 7.64
CA SER A 18 1.91 2.02 6.52
C SER A 18 1.25 1.76 5.16
N VAL A 19 0.43 0.70 5.04
CA VAL A 19 -0.32 0.37 3.82
C VAL A 19 -1.29 1.49 3.46
N MET A 20 -1.96 2.13 4.44
CA MET A 20 -2.87 3.25 4.17
C MET A 20 -2.13 4.48 3.58
N ILE A 21 -0.95 4.78 4.12
CA ILE A 21 -0.10 5.86 3.59
C ILE A 21 0.34 5.53 2.16
N MET A 22 0.78 4.29 1.93
CA MET A 22 1.28 3.82 0.63
C MET A 22 0.16 3.69 -0.41
N ALA A 23 -1.07 3.39 -0.01
CA ALA A 23 -2.23 3.35 -0.90
C ALA A 23 -2.51 4.74 -1.48
N THR A 24 -2.41 5.79 -0.66
CA THR A 24 -2.54 7.17 -1.14
C THR A 24 -1.41 7.52 -2.12
N TYR A 25 -0.16 7.17 -1.78
CA TYR A 25 1.00 7.41 -2.64
C TYR A 25 0.88 6.73 -4.01
N PHE A 26 0.56 5.43 -4.04
CA PHE A 26 0.44 4.70 -5.30
C PHE A 26 -0.79 5.11 -6.11
N ASN A 27 -1.88 5.55 -5.48
CA ASN A 27 -3.03 6.09 -6.21
C ASN A 27 -2.64 7.37 -6.96
N PHE A 28 -1.96 8.28 -6.28
CA PHE A 28 -1.45 9.51 -6.88
C PHE A 28 -0.45 9.20 -8.00
N LEU A 29 0.48 8.28 -7.77
CA LEU A 29 1.46 7.87 -8.78
C LEU A 29 0.77 7.25 -10.00
N TYR A 30 -0.17 6.33 -9.80
CA TYR A 30 -0.90 5.67 -10.88
C TYR A 30 -1.69 6.67 -11.73
N ALA A 31 -2.35 7.65 -11.09
CA ALA A 31 -3.09 8.68 -11.80
C ALA A 31 -2.18 9.58 -12.65
N ASN A 32 -0.98 9.91 -12.17
CA ASN A 32 -0.01 10.70 -12.93
C ASN A 32 0.61 9.91 -14.10
N GLU A 33 0.88 8.61 -13.93
CA GLU A 33 1.54 7.79 -14.94
C GLU A 33 0.58 7.29 -16.04
N ASN A 34 -0.65 6.93 -15.66
CA ASN A 34 -1.60 6.27 -16.56
C ASN A 34 -2.77 7.20 -16.96
N GLY A 35 -2.89 8.35 -16.31
CA GLY A 35 -3.97 9.31 -16.51
C GLY A 35 -5.24 8.98 -15.72
N PHE A 36 -6.11 9.99 -15.61
CA PHE A 36 -7.34 9.92 -14.80
C PHE A 36 -8.30 8.80 -15.24
N LEU A 37 -8.48 8.60 -16.54
CA LEU A 37 -9.41 7.56 -17.03
C LEU A 37 -8.94 6.16 -16.65
N ALA A 38 -7.65 5.87 -16.77
CA ALA A 38 -7.10 4.59 -16.32
C ALA A 38 -7.21 4.45 -14.79
N TRP A 39 -6.99 5.54 -14.04
CA TRP A 39 -7.14 5.55 -12.59
C TRP A 39 -8.59 5.29 -12.15
N LEU A 40 -9.57 5.86 -12.84
CA LEU A 40 -10.99 5.67 -12.52
C LEU A 40 -11.44 4.21 -12.62
N PHE A 41 -10.90 3.45 -13.59
CA PHE A 41 -11.27 2.05 -13.79
C PHE A 41 -10.42 1.05 -13.00
N PHE A 42 -9.13 1.36 -12.77
CA PHE A 42 -8.17 0.38 -12.23
C PHE A 42 -7.24 0.92 -11.14
N GLY A 43 -7.22 2.24 -10.94
CA GLY A 43 -6.29 2.91 -10.04
C GLY A 43 -6.41 2.41 -8.61
N GLU A 44 -7.63 2.38 -8.06
CA GLU A 44 -7.85 1.92 -6.68
C GLU A 44 -7.39 0.48 -6.47
N ILE A 45 -7.71 -0.44 -7.40
CA ILE A 45 -7.34 -1.86 -7.28
C ILE A 45 -5.82 -2.03 -7.41
N ILE A 46 -5.22 -1.51 -8.48
CA ILE A 46 -3.78 -1.69 -8.75
C ILE A 46 -2.95 -0.98 -7.68
N ALA A 47 -3.29 0.25 -7.32
CA ALA A 47 -2.56 1.01 -6.31
C ALA A 47 -2.67 0.38 -4.91
N THR A 48 -3.84 -0.15 -4.54
CA THR A 48 -4.00 -0.83 -3.25
C THR A 48 -3.24 -2.14 -3.20
N LEU A 49 -3.24 -2.94 -4.27
CA LEU A 49 -2.41 -4.14 -4.36
C LEU A 49 -0.92 -3.81 -4.25
N LYS A 50 -0.46 -2.74 -4.93
CA LYS A 50 0.91 -2.24 -4.78
C LYS A 50 1.20 -1.80 -3.35
N ALA A 51 0.26 -1.13 -2.69
CA ALA A 51 0.41 -0.67 -1.31
C ALA A 51 0.53 -1.82 -0.30
N ILE A 52 -0.21 -2.91 -0.48
CA ILE A 52 -0.13 -4.09 0.40
C ILE A 52 1.26 -4.71 0.37
N VAL A 53 1.97 -4.65 -0.76
CA VAL A 53 3.35 -5.17 -0.90
C VAL A 53 4.35 -4.05 -1.19
N TRP A 54 4.10 -2.85 -0.68
CA TRP A 54 4.84 -1.63 -1.03
C TRP A 54 6.36 -1.73 -0.90
N PRO A 55 6.97 -2.44 0.08
CA PRO A 55 8.43 -2.45 0.19
C PRO A 55 9.09 -3.06 -1.06
N TYR A 56 8.43 -4.02 -1.70
CA TYR A 56 8.91 -4.59 -2.95
C TYR A 56 8.93 -3.55 -4.08
N PHE A 57 7.86 -2.76 -4.22
CA PHE A 57 7.77 -1.73 -5.24
C PHE A 57 8.65 -0.51 -4.98
N ILE A 58 8.98 -0.21 -3.72
CA ILE A 58 9.86 0.92 -3.39
C ILE A 58 11.35 0.55 -3.45
N PHE A 59 11.72 -0.65 -3.01
CA PHE A 59 13.14 -1.01 -2.83
C PHE A 59 13.69 -1.99 -3.86
N ILE A 60 12.82 -2.67 -4.64
CA ILE A 60 13.25 -3.75 -5.54
C ILE A 60 12.81 -3.50 -6.99
N ALA A 61 11.53 -3.19 -7.20
CA ALA A 61 10.93 -3.08 -8.53
C ALA A 61 10.61 -1.63 -8.97
N GLY A 62 11.03 -0.64 -8.16
CA GLY A 62 10.79 0.79 -8.37
C GLY A 62 11.80 1.46 -9.27
#